data_AF-A0A924PTG9-F1
#
_entry.id   AF-A0A924PTG9-F1
#
_cell.length_a   1.000
_cell.length_b   1.000
_cell.length_c   1.000
_cell.angle_alpha   90.00
_cell.angle_beta   90.00
_cell.angle_gamma   90.00
#
_symmetry.space_group_name_H-M   'P 1'
#
loop_
_entity.id
_entity.type
_entity.pdbx_description
1 polymer ?
#
loop_
_entity_poly.entity_id
_entity_poly.type
_entity_poly.pdbx_seq_one_letter_code
_entity_poly.pdbx_strand_id
1 'polypeptide(L)'
;MMIRLNVLTRRSLLVFGVLAGTGCQSFGQDTDGPGMTLEYGGLIDDKSISIKSAKLPDGKPFTNPGSIGGFGIKKWRTWRNVPTKVMAASGDHRGLPEWVEFTWQEPAYPGLKYKDFPTREAFDQAYEEKYAKLPFQKQRVDIKRRVPQSVVDEVVDSKREAKPGKVANKTLWLYIFWTPDGVKMRWAMRDQAVGSPGGFGDVVHEGGDDLDRYNR
;
A
#
# COMPACT_ATOMS: atom_id res chain seq x y z
N MET A 1 -23.39 70.52 17.30
CA MET A 1 -23.06 70.73 15.87
C MET A 1 -22.52 69.40 15.35
N MET A 2 -23.42 68.56 14.83
CA MET A 2 -23.50 68.15 13.40
C MET A 2 -22.21 67.52 12.85
N ILE A 3 -22.16 66.43 12.09
CA ILE A 3 -23.09 65.39 11.59
C ILE A 3 -22.16 64.26 11.05
N ARG A 4 -22.60 63.01 11.22
CA ARG A 4 -22.34 61.74 10.49
C ARG A 4 -21.39 61.75 9.26
N LEU A 5 -20.63 60.66 9.05
CA LEU A 5 -21.02 59.59 8.11
C LEU A 5 -20.22 58.28 8.26
N ASN A 6 -20.93 57.17 8.01
CA ASN A 6 -20.52 55.77 8.01
C ASN A 6 -19.53 55.40 6.91
N VAL A 7 -18.71 54.37 7.14
CA VAL A 7 -18.64 53.20 6.23
C VAL A 7 -18.52 51.92 7.07
N LEU A 8 -19.61 51.16 7.10
CA LEU A 8 -19.63 49.73 7.40
C LEU A 8 -18.73 49.01 6.39
N THR A 9 -17.78 48.20 6.87
CA THR A 9 -17.23 47.11 6.06
C THR A 9 -17.56 45.79 6.75
N ARG A 10 -18.71 45.24 6.39
CA ARG A 10 -19.00 43.80 6.48
C ARG A 10 -18.06 43.07 5.51
N ARG A 11 -17.44 41.99 5.95
CA ARG A 11 -17.20 40.73 5.20
C ARG A 11 -16.41 39.77 6.09
N SER A 12 -17.13 38.96 6.88
CA SER A 12 -17.40 37.54 6.60
C SER A 12 -16.28 36.65 7.15
N LEU A 13 -16.51 36.10 8.35
CA LEU A 13 -15.91 34.85 8.80
C LEU A 13 -16.16 33.78 7.74
N LEU A 14 -15.11 33.21 7.16
CA LEU A 14 -15.17 31.93 6.47
C LEU A 14 -14.71 30.84 7.46
N VAL A 15 -15.65 30.37 8.27
CA VAL A 15 -15.58 29.10 8.98
C VAL A 15 -16.68 28.22 8.39
N PHE A 16 -16.38 27.53 7.29
CA PHE A 16 -17.17 26.46 6.69
C PHE A 16 -16.25 25.74 5.68
N GLY A 17 -16.13 24.41 5.65
CA GLY A 17 -16.73 23.37 6.44
C GLY A 17 -15.87 22.12 6.30
N VAL A 18 -15.85 21.31 7.36
CA VAL A 18 -15.42 19.92 7.33
C VAL A 18 -16.27 19.23 6.27
N LEU A 19 -15.69 18.85 5.14
CA LEU A 19 -16.31 17.88 4.24
C LEU A 19 -16.23 16.52 4.92
N ALA A 20 -17.22 16.30 5.80
CA ALA A 20 -17.70 15.00 6.22
C ALA A 20 -18.27 14.30 4.98
N GLY A 21 -17.38 13.64 4.25
CA GLY A 21 -17.69 12.67 3.21
C GLY A 21 -17.31 11.26 3.66
N THR A 22 -17.49 10.95 4.94
CA THR A 22 -17.55 9.56 5.41
C THR A 22 -18.85 8.99 4.87
N GLY A 23 -18.77 8.46 3.66
CA GLY A 23 -19.67 7.38 3.28
C GLY A 23 -19.45 6.27 4.30
N CYS A 24 -20.33 6.21 5.30
CA CYS A 24 -20.54 5.00 6.08
C CYS A 24 -21.03 3.95 5.09
N GLN A 25 -20.10 3.28 4.42
CA GLN A 25 -20.36 1.95 3.94
C GLN A 25 -20.59 1.13 5.20
N SER A 26 -21.86 0.79 5.41
CA SER A 26 -22.29 -0.32 6.24
C SER A 26 -21.50 -1.53 5.78
N PHE A 27 -20.32 -1.75 6.37
CA PHE A 27 -19.52 -2.95 6.17
C PHE A 27 -20.36 -4.10 6.72
N GLY A 28 -20.94 -4.87 5.80
CA GLY A 28 -21.68 -6.07 6.15
C GLY A 28 -20.82 -6.95 7.04
N GLN A 29 -21.39 -7.33 8.18
CA GLN A 29 -21.03 -8.56 8.86
C GLN A 29 -21.05 -9.70 7.82
N ASP A 30 -20.11 -10.64 7.93
CA ASP A 30 -19.97 -11.85 7.10
C ASP A 30 -18.93 -11.82 5.98
N THR A 31 -17.70 -11.43 6.32
CA THR A 31 -16.51 -12.08 5.72
C THR A 31 -15.47 -12.36 6.82
N ASP A 32 -15.44 -13.62 7.28
CA ASP A 32 -14.69 -14.15 8.44
C ASP A 32 -13.18 -14.36 8.16
N GLY A 33 -12.57 -13.54 7.29
CA GLY A 33 -11.15 -13.64 6.96
C GLY A 33 -10.25 -12.92 7.99
N PRO A 34 -8.97 -13.33 8.13
CA PRO A 34 -8.02 -12.61 8.97
C PRO A 34 -7.86 -11.15 8.53
N GLY A 35 -8.28 -10.77 7.31
CA GLY A 35 -7.88 -9.54 6.64
C GLY A 35 -6.36 -9.43 6.54
N MET A 36 -5.89 -8.54 5.68
CA MET A 36 -4.45 -8.33 5.56
C MET A 36 -4.14 -6.91 5.13
N THR A 37 -3.04 -6.39 5.64
CA THR A 37 -2.38 -5.24 5.02
C THR A 37 -1.34 -5.78 4.05
N LEU A 38 -1.55 -5.61 2.75
CA LEU A 38 -0.57 -5.97 1.73
C LEU A 38 0.18 -4.71 1.32
N GLU A 39 1.48 -4.72 1.56
CA GLU A 39 2.40 -3.67 1.12
C GLU A 39 3.36 -4.20 0.07
N TYR A 40 3.81 -3.30 -0.80
CA TYR A 40 4.83 -3.61 -1.78
C TYR A 40 5.89 -2.53 -1.92
N GLY A 41 7.12 -2.95 -2.19
CA GLY A 41 8.31 -2.08 -2.31
C GLY A 41 9.39 -2.68 -3.20
N GLY A 42 10.49 -1.95 -3.38
CA GLY A 42 11.59 -2.36 -4.25
C GLY A 42 12.94 -2.20 -3.58
N LEU A 43 13.73 -3.27 -3.56
CA LEU A 43 15.07 -3.31 -2.99
C LEU A 43 16.17 -3.20 -4.05
N ILE A 44 15.78 -3.03 -5.32
CA ILE A 44 16.70 -2.86 -6.43
C ILE A 44 17.04 -1.38 -6.57
N ASP A 45 18.32 -1.07 -6.44
CA ASP A 45 18.83 0.27 -6.70
C ASP A 45 18.65 0.63 -8.18
N ASP A 46 18.37 1.90 -8.47
CA ASP A 46 18.33 2.45 -9.83
C ASP A 46 17.39 1.73 -10.81
N LYS A 47 16.34 1.07 -10.29
CA LYS A 47 15.24 0.51 -11.06
C LYS A 47 13.89 1.09 -10.66
N SER A 48 12.98 1.09 -11.62
CA SER A 48 11.56 1.33 -11.40
C SER A 48 10.78 0.09 -11.81
N ILE A 49 9.77 -0.25 -11.02
CA ILE A 49 8.82 -1.33 -11.27
C ILE A 49 7.45 -0.68 -11.41
N SER A 50 6.90 -0.73 -12.62
CA SER A 50 5.54 -0.27 -12.91
C SER A 50 4.60 -1.47 -12.85
N ILE A 51 3.85 -1.61 -11.76
CA ILE A 51 2.89 -2.69 -11.59
C ILE A 51 1.67 -2.35 -12.44
N LYS A 52 1.28 -3.28 -13.30
CA LYS A 52 0.15 -3.13 -14.24
C LYS A 52 -1.08 -3.85 -13.76
N SER A 53 -0.90 -4.98 -13.09
CA SER A 53 -1.97 -5.65 -12.38
C SER A 53 -1.42 -6.49 -11.22
N ALA A 54 -2.26 -6.66 -10.21
CA ALA A 54 -2.11 -7.68 -9.19
C ALA A 54 -3.46 -8.37 -9.06
N LYS A 55 -3.50 -9.69 -9.24
CA LYS A 55 -4.75 -10.48 -9.29
C LYS A 55 -4.78 -11.56 -8.22
N LEU A 56 -5.99 -11.81 -7.72
CA LEU A 56 -6.30 -12.88 -6.80
C LEU A 56 -6.70 -14.17 -7.55
N PRO A 57 -6.84 -15.32 -6.84
CA PRO A 57 -7.24 -16.58 -7.45
C PRO A 57 -8.62 -16.54 -8.12
N ASP A 58 -9.53 -15.72 -7.61
CA ASP A 58 -10.85 -15.49 -8.21
C ASP A 58 -10.81 -14.54 -9.43
N GLY A 59 -9.60 -14.15 -9.87
CA GLY A 59 -9.38 -13.26 -11.00
C GLY A 59 -9.60 -11.78 -10.68
N LYS A 60 -10.08 -11.43 -9.49
CA LYS A 60 -10.35 -10.03 -9.14
C LYS A 60 -9.02 -9.28 -9.01
N PRO A 61 -8.88 -8.11 -9.67
CA PRO A 61 -7.70 -7.28 -9.51
C PRO A 61 -7.75 -6.50 -8.19
N PHE A 62 -6.58 -6.13 -7.68
CA PHE A 62 -6.46 -5.00 -6.78
C PHE A 62 -6.67 -3.70 -7.56
N THR A 63 -7.39 -2.75 -6.98
CA THR A 63 -7.92 -1.56 -7.69
C THR A 63 -6.86 -0.51 -8.03
N ASN A 64 -5.71 -0.51 -7.37
CA ASN A 64 -4.67 0.53 -7.53
C ASN A 64 -3.25 -0.04 -7.69
N PRO A 65 -2.94 -0.74 -8.79
CA PRO A 65 -1.56 -1.11 -9.09
C PRO A 65 -0.75 0.16 -9.41
N GLY A 66 0.24 0.45 -8.58
CA GLY A 66 1.07 1.65 -8.69
C GLY A 66 2.44 1.38 -9.31
N SER A 67 3.35 2.34 -9.14
CA SER A 67 4.77 2.14 -9.45
C SER A 67 5.62 2.38 -8.20
N ILE A 68 6.69 1.61 -8.07
CA ILE A 68 7.74 1.76 -7.04
C ILE A 68 9.06 1.98 -7.79
N GLY A 69 9.96 2.79 -7.26
CA GLY A 69 11.25 2.96 -7.93
C GLY A 69 12.16 3.95 -7.23
N GLY A 70 13.46 3.81 -7.47
CA GLY A 70 14.44 4.83 -7.15
C GLY A 70 14.93 4.94 -5.72
N PHE A 71 14.30 4.24 -4.79
CA PHE A 71 14.66 4.33 -3.38
C PHE A 71 15.72 3.30 -2.97
N GLY A 72 15.75 2.15 -3.66
CA GLY A 72 16.74 1.10 -3.47
C GLY A 72 16.93 0.68 -2.00
N ILE A 73 17.96 -0.11 -1.73
CA ILE A 73 18.35 -0.46 -0.36
C ILE A 73 19.49 0.42 0.15
N LYS A 74 20.32 0.97 -0.76
CA LYS A 74 21.48 1.81 -0.42
C LYS A 74 21.15 3.00 0.47
N LYS A 75 20.05 3.70 0.18
CA LYS A 75 19.64 4.89 0.92
C LYS A 75 19.11 4.56 2.32
N TRP A 76 18.44 3.42 2.46
CA TRP A 76 17.63 3.09 3.64
C TRP A 76 18.30 2.08 4.58
N ARG A 77 19.41 1.46 4.15
CA ARG A 77 20.24 0.47 4.85
C ARG A 77 19.54 -0.85 5.18
N THR A 78 18.24 -0.83 5.45
CA THR A 78 17.42 -2.00 5.70
C THR A 78 16.12 -1.97 4.91
N TRP A 79 15.67 -3.16 4.50
CA TRP A 79 14.41 -3.31 3.75
C TRP A 79 13.22 -2.75 4.53
N ARG A 80 13.27 -2.77 5.87
CA ARG A 80 12.21 -2.25 6.76
C ARG A 80 12.01 -0.75 6.65
N ASN A 81 13.04 -0.02 6.22
CA ASN A 81 13.02 1.44 6.09
C ASN A 81 12.74 1.89 4.65
N VAL A 82 12.68 0.96 3.70
CA VAL A 82 12.39 1.28 2.30
C VAL A 82 10.91 1.69 2.20
N PRO A 83 10.59 2.82 1.54
CA PRO A 83 9.21 3.23 1.31
C PRO A 83 8.42 2.14 0.58
N THR A 84 7.30 1.73 1.17
CA THR A 84 6.34 0.79 0.60
C THR A 84 5.06 1.52 0.18
N LYS A 85 4.22 0.82 -0.58
CA LYS A 85 2.88 1.24 -0.93
C LYS A 85 1.88 0.19 -0.48
N VAL A 86 0.76 0.65 0.08
CA VAL A 86 -0.35 -0.23 0.48
C VAL A 86 -1.19 -0.57 -0.74
N MET A 87 -1.41 -1.87 -0.97
CA MET A 87 -2.28 -2.41 -2.02
C MET A 87 -3.60 -2.95 -1.47
N ALA A 88 -3.58 -3.46 -0.24
CA ALA A 88 -4.74 -3.92 0.51
C ALA A 88 -4.61 -3.49 1.97
N ALA A 89 -5.73 -3.21 2.63
CA ALA A 89 -5.76 -2.82 4.04
C ALA A 89 -6.51 -3.88 4.84
N SER A 90 -6.11 -4.07 6.11
CA SER A 90 -6.66 -5.09 7.02
C SER A 90 -8.20 -5.08 7.20
N GLY A 91 -8.86 -3.99 6.81
CA GLY A 91 -10.32 -3.82 6.80
C GLY A 91 -11.03 -4.31 5.53
N ASP A 92 -10.32 -4.98 4.60
CA ASP A 92 -10.94 -5.59 3.42
C ASP A 92 -11.70 -6.89 3.71
N HIS A 93 -11.58 -7.39 4.95
CA HIS A 93 -12.19 -8.63 5.48
C HIS A 93 -11.93 -9.88 4.63
N ARG A 94 -10.98 -9.81 3.70
CA ARG A 94 -10.69 -10.93 2.80
C ARG A 94 -10.01 -12.05 3.59
N GLY A 95 -10.33 -13.28 3.18
CA GLY A 95 -9.51 -14.44 3.51
C GLY A 95 -8.07 -14.22 3.01
N LEU A 96 -7.10 -14.86 3.67
CA LEU A 96 -5.74 -14.89 3.14
C LEU A 96 -5.76 -15.61 1.78
N PRO A 97 -5.39 -14.93 0.67
CA PRO A 97 -5.50 -15.53 -0.65
C PRO A 97 -4.49 -16.66 -0.82
N GLU A 98 -4.78 -17.62 -1.70
CA GLU A 98 -3.80 -18.67 -2.01
C GLU A 98 -2.52 -18.08 -2.59
N TRP A 99 -2.67 -17.12 -3.50
CA TRP A 99 -1.58 -16.45 -4.17
C TRP A 99 -1.99 -15.06 -4.66
N VAL A 100 -1.01 -14.23 -4.98
CA VAL A 100 -1.18 -12.98 -5.74
C VAL A 100 -0.31 -13.05 -6.99
N GLU A 101 -0.90 -12.84 -8.16
CA GLU A 101 -0.17 -12.79 -9.43
C GLU A 101 0.06 -11.33 -9.80
N PHE A 102 1.34 -10.94 -9.86
CA PHE A 102 1.75 -9.62 -10.31
C PHE A 102 2.10 -9.66 -11.80
N THR A 103 1.68 -8.63 -12.51
CA THR A 103 2.18 -8.29 -13.85
C THR A 103 2.79 -6.89 -13.80
N TRP A 104 4.04 -6.74 -14.23
CA TRP A 104 4.75 -5.46 -14.20
C TRP A 104 5.62 -5.25 -15.43
N GLN A 105 6.11 -4.03 -15.59
CA GLN A 105 7.17 -3.66 -16.52
C GLN A 105 8.30 -2.98 -15.75
N GLU A 106 9.52 -3.02 -16.28
CA GLU A 106 10.70 -2.40 -15.69
C GLU A 106 11.16 -1.20 -16.51
N PRO A 107 10.52 -0.02 -16.36
CA PRO A 107 10.99 1.19 -17.02
C PRO A 107 12.36 1.63 -16.48
N ALA A 108 13.17 2.23 -17.35
CA ALA A 108 14.45 2.83 -16.97
C ALA A 108 14.27 3.85 -15.82
N TYR A 109 15.28 3.93 -14.94
CA TYR A 109 15.30 4.87 -13.83
C TYR A 109 16.61 5.68 -13.82
N PRO A 110 16.57 7.02 -13.64
CA PRO A 110 15.36 7.84 -13.65
C PRO A 110 14.69 7.81 -15.03
N GLY A 111 13.36 7.74 -15.03
CA GLY A 111 12.56 7.70 -16.25
C GLY A 111 12.45 9.05 -16.94
N LEU A 112 11.48 9.16 -17.86
CA LEU A 112 11.12 10.43 -18.49
C LEU A 112 10.55 11.36 -17.41
N LYS A 113 10.92 12.64 -17.43
CA LYS A 113 10.38 13.64 -16.50
C LYS A 113 9.50 14.59 -17.30
N TYR A 114 8.29 14.86 -16.80
CA TYR A 114 7.35 15.76 -17.46
C TYR A 114 7.96 17.12 -17.81
N LYS A 115 8.82 17.67 -16.93
CA LYS A 115 9.53 18.94 -17.14
C LYS A 115 10.44 18.98 -18.38
N ASP A 116 10.80 17.83 -18.94
CA ASP A 116 11.65 17.73 -20.12
C ASP A 116 10.81 17.81 -21.42
N PHE A 117 9.49 17.98 -21.31
CA PHE A 117 8.55 18.04 -22.43
C PHE A 117 7.76 19.35 -22.42
N PRO A 118 7.42 19.89 -23.61
CA PRO A 118 6.74 21.17 -23.73
C PRO A 118 5.26 21.10 -23.31
N THR A 119 4.62 19.94 -23.44
CA THR A 119 3.20 19.73 -23.07
C THR A 119 2.98 18.35 -22.46
N ARG A 120 1.79 18.16 -21.87
CA ARG A 120 1.37 16.89 -21.28
C ARG A 120 1.19 15.81 -22.33
N GLU A 121 0.64 16.17 -23.48
CA GLU A 121 0.42 15.27 -24.61
C GLU A 121 1.75 14.78 -25.18
N ALA A 122 2.75 15.66 -25.32
CA ALA A 122 4.09 15.27 -25.77
C ALA A 122 4.77 14.32 -24.79
N PHE A 123 4.60 14.54 -23.48
CA PHE A 123 5.09 13.62 -22.45
C PHE A 123 4.38 12.26 -22.52
N ASP A 124 3.04 12.25 -22.57
CA ASP A 124 2.26 11.02 -22.59
C ASP A 124 2.56 10.21 -23.87
N GLN A 125 2.70 10.86 -25.03
CA GLN A 125 3.13 10.19 -26.27
C GLN A 125 4.52 9.57 -26.14
N ALA A 126 5.51 10.32 -25.66
CA ALA A 126 6.87 9.79 -25.47
C ALA A 126 6.90 8.69 -24.40
N TYR A 127 6.05 8.79 -23.38
CA TYR A 127 5.88 7.78 -22.35
C TYR A 127 5.34 6.47 -22.96
N GLU A 128 4.27 6.55 -23.75
CA GLU A 128 3.71 5.39 -24.45
C GLU A 128 4.71 4.78 -25.44
N GLU A 129 5.34 5.58 -26.30
CA GLU A 129 6.33 5.09 -27.27
C GLU A 129 7.50 4.36 -26.59
N LYS A 130 7.96 4.87 -25.44
CA LYS A 130 9.11 4.33 -24.71
C LYS A 130 8.75 3.13 -23.85
N TYR A 131 7.59 3.16 -23.18
CA TYR A 131 7.27 2.19 -22.12
C TYR A 131 6.19 1.17 -22.51
N ALA A 132 5.33 1.45 -23.50
CA ALA A 132 4.31 0.49 -23.94
C ALA A 132 4.94 -0.78 -24.54
N LYS A 133 6.12 -0.66 -25.16
CA LYS A 133 6.86 -1.77 -25.78
C LYS A 133 7.69 -2.61 -24.79
N LEU A 134 7.75 -2.22 -23.52
CA LEU A 134 8.52 -2.99 -22.53
C LEU A 134 7.87 -4.35 -22.30
N PRO A 135 8.67 -5.43 -22.17
CA PRO A 135 8.13 -6.74 -21.90
C PRO A 135 7.38 -6.75 -20.57
N PHE A 136 6.20 -7.34 -20.57
CA PHE A 136 5.49 -7.64 -19.34
C PHE A 136 6.16 -8.82 -18.65
N GLN A 137 6.51 -8.60 -17.39
CA GLN A 137 6.93 -9.64 -16.48
C GLN A 137 5.73 -10.10 -15.68
N LYS A 138 5.71 -11.40 -15.34
CA LYS A 138 4.64 -12.00 -14.54
C LYS A 138 5.22 -12.96 -13.52
N GLN A 139 4.76 -12.85 -12.27
CA GLN A 139 5.13 -13.79 -11.21
C GLN A 139 3.97 -13.96 -10.23
N ARG A 140 3.71 -15.22 -9.87
CA ARG A 140 2.80 -15.59 -8.78
C ARG A 140 3.59 -15.69 -7.48
N VAL A 141 3.06 -15.08 -6.43
CA VAL A 141 3.56 -15.19 -5.07
C VAL A 141 2.54 -15.97 -4.26
N ASP A 142 2.89 -17.17 -3.82
CA ASP A 142 2.05 -17.96 -2.92
C ASP A 142 2.00 -17.29 -1.55
N ILE A 143 0.81 -17.10 -1.00
CA ILE A 143 0.60 -16.41 0.28
C ILE A 143 0.16 -17.39 1.36
N LYS A 144 -0.98 -18.07 1.15
CA LYS A 144 -1.60 -18.94 2.16
C LYS A 144 -0.67 -20.05 2.66
N ARG A 145 0.17 -20.61 1.78
CA ARG A 145 1.14 -21.67 2.16
C ARG A 145 2.34 -21.16 2.95
N ARG A 146 2.59 -19.84 2.95
CA ARG A 146 3.78 -19.21 3.55
C ARG A 146 3.53 -18.59 4.91
N VAL A 147 2.27 -18.36 5.25
CA VAL A 147 1.85 -17.91 6.59
C VAL A 147 1.38 -19.14 7.37
N PRO A 148 1.97 -19.46 8.52
CA PRO A 148 1.53 -20.57 9.34
C PRO A 148 0.07 -20.42 9.76
N GLN A 149 -0.70 -21.52 9.77
CA GLN A 149 -2.11 -21.49 10.15
C GLN A 149 -2.30 -20.96 11.57
N SER A 150 -1.38 -21.27 12.51
CA SER A 150 -1.43 -20.75 13.88
C SER A 150 -1.42 -19.21 13.96
N VAL A 151 -0.71 -18.55 13.03
CA VAL A 151 -0.69 -17.08 12.95
C VAL A 151 -2.00 -16.56 12.36
N VAL A 152 -2.57 -17.26 11.39
CA VAL A 152 -3.88 -16.91 10.81
C VAL A 152 -4.97 -17.01 11.87
N ASP A 153 -4.98 -18.12 12.63
CA ASP A 153 -5.96 -18.37 13.69
C ASP A 153 -5.89 -17.28 14.77
N GLU A 154 -4.67 -16.91 15.22
CA GLU A 154 -4.48 -15.85 16.21
C GLU A 154 -5.00 -14.48 15.75
N VAL A 155 -4.82 -14.14 14.47
CA VAL A 155 -5.34 -12.89 13.90
C VAL A 155 -6.87 -12.92 13.79
N VAL A 156 -7.45 -14.07 13.41
CA VAL A 156 -8.90 -14.26 13.35
C VAL A 156 -9.51 -14.15 14.75
N ASP A 157 -8.91 -14.78 15.75
CA ASP A 157 -9.38 -14.72 17.14
C ASP A 157 -9.29 -13.29 17.68
N SER A 158 -8.18 -12.58 17.43
CA SER A 158 -8.06 -11.17 17.80
C SER A 158 -9.12 -10.28 17.14
N LYS A 159 -9.54 -10.60 15.91
CA LYS A 159 -10.62 -9.90 15.21
C LYS A 159 -12.00 -10.17 15.80
N ARG A 160 -12.27 -11.41 16.22
CA ARG A 160 -13.53 -11.79 16.89
C ARG A 160 -13.71 -11.08 18.23
N GLU A 161 -12.61 -10.85 18.93
CA GLU A 161 -12.58 -10.10 20.19
C GLU A 161 -12.67 -8.57 20.01
N ALA A 162 -12.45 -8.08 18.79
CA ALA A 162 -12.44 -6.64 18.52
C ALA A 162 -13.85 -6.05 18.66
N LYS A 163 -13.94 -4.92 19.38
CA LYS A 163 -15.19 -4.17 19.51
C LYS A 163 -15.62 -3.61 18.14
N PRO A 164 -16.94 -3.53 17.84
CA PRO A 164 -17.42 -2.88 16.63
C PRO A 164 -16.81 -1.48 16.42
N GLY A 165 -16.32 -1.22 15.21
CA GLY A 165 -15.67 0.05 14.86
C GLY A 165 -14.26 0.23 15.41
N LYS A 166 -13.64 -0.80 16.00
CA LYS A 166 -12.22 -0.79 16.41
C LYS A 166 -11.41 -1.74 15.54
N VAL A 167 -10.15 -1.37 15.30
CA VAL A 167 -9.16 -2.26 14.72
C VAL A 167 -8.83 -3.35 15.74
N ALA A 168 -8.62 -4.59 15.29
CA ALA A 168 -8.20 -5.69 16.13
C ALA A 168 -6.83 -5.41 16.78
N ASN A 169 -6.60 -6.03 17.94
CA ASN A 169 -5.32 -5.92 18.65
C ASN A 169 -4.17 -6.50 17.82
N LYS A 170 -4.45 -7.45 16.92
CA LYS A 170 -3.44 -8.04 16.03
C LYS A 170 -3.84 -7.88 14.58
N THR A 171 -2.85 -7.57 13.74
CA THR A 171 -3.02 -7.42 12.29
C THR A 171 -1.95 -8.18 11.54
N LEU A 172 -2.33 -8.81 10.43
CA LEU A 172 -1.41 -9.49 9.53
C LEU A 172 -0.94 -8.56 8.42
N TRP A 173 0.37 -8.44 8.27
CA TRP A 173 1.04 -7.65 7.25
C TRP A 173 1.79 -8.56 6.30
N LEU A 174 1.58 -8.35 5.00
CA LEU A 174 2.29 -9.03 3.94
C LEU A 174 3.12 -8.00 3.19
N TYR A 175 4.43 -8.23 3.11
CA TYR A 175 5.38 -7.37 2.43
C TYR A 175 5.88 -8.06 1.17
N ILE A 176 5.62 -7.47 0.01
CA ILE A 176 6.07 -7.96 -1.29
C ILE A 176 7.17 -7.06 -1.83
N PHE A 177 8.37 -7.60 -2.00
CA PHE A 177 9.51 -6.83 -2.47
C PHE A 177 10.04 -7.35 -3.81
N TRP A 178 10.25 -6.43 -4.74
CA TRP A 178 11.09 -6.70 -5.91
C TRP A 178 12.55 -6.64 -5.49
N THR A 179 13.26 -7.74 -5.69
CA THR A 179 14.68 -7.89 -5.32
C THR A 179 15.48 -8.31 -6.55
N PRO A 180 16.82 -8.24 -6.50
CA PRO A 180 17.68 -8.80 -7.56
C PRO A 180 17.41 -10.28 -7.83
N ASP A 181 16.94 -11.04 -6.84
CA ASP A 181 16.68 -12.48 -6.91
C ASP A 181 15.19 -12.81 -7.20
N GLY A 182 14.44 -11.84 -7.74
CA GLY A 182 13.01 -11.95 -8.05
C GLY A 182 12.09 -11.36 -6.99
N VAL A 183 10.78 -11.59 -7.12
CA VAL A 183 9.80 -11.11 -6.14
C VAL A 183 9.83 -11.99 -4.89
N LYS A 184 10.00 -11.36 -3.73
CA LYS A 184 10.06 -11.99 -2.41
C LYS A 184 8.88 -11.54 -1.55
N MET A 185 8.50 -12.39 -0.61
CA MET A 185 7.45 -12.12 0.36
C MET A 185 7.96 -12.36 1.77
N ARG A 186 7.73 -11.37 2.64
CA ARG A 186 7.82 -11.51 4.09
C ARG A 186 6.45 -11.22 4.71
N TRP A 187 6.16 -11.78 5.87
CA TRP A 187 4.97 -11.46 6.63
C TRP A 187 5.34 -11.07 8.05
N ALA A 188 4.50 -10.26 8.67
CA ALA A 188 4.59 -9.92 10.08
C ALA A 188 3.20 -9.88 10.70
N MET A 189 3.06 -10.42 11.90
CA MET A 189 1.94 -10.13 12.77
C MET A 189 2.35 -8.99 13.69
N ARG A 190 1.53 -7.94 13.72
CA ARG A 190 1.78 -6.75 14.51
C ARG A 190 0.68 -6.54 15.53
N ASP A 191 1.07 -6.12 16.72
CA ASP A 191 0.13 -5.63 17.72
C ASP A 191 -0.42 -4.25 17.32
N GLN A 192 -1.51 -3.84 17.95
CA GLN A 192 -2.00 -2.47 17.90
C GLN A 192 -1.09 -1.57 18.75
N ALA A 193 -0.75 -0.39 18.25
CA ALA A 193 0.08 0.55 19.00
C ALA A 193 -0.65 1.02 20.26
N VAL A 194 -0.02 0.84 21.42
CA VAL A 194 -0.53 1.35 22.70
C VAL A 194 -0.61 2.88 22.63
N GLY A 195 -1.81 3.43 22.85
CA GLY A 195 -2.03 4.90 22.85
C GLY A 195 -2.37 5.52 21.49
N SER A 196 -2.44 4.74 20.41
CA SER A 196 -2.90 5.22 19.09
C SER A 196 -4.01 4.31 18.56
N PRO A 197 -5.29 4.70 18.71
CA PRO A 197 -6.40 3.97 18.10
C PRO A 197 -6.23 3.94 16.57
N GLY A 198 -5.82 2.79 16.04
CA GLY A 198 -5.54 2.60 14.61
C GLY A 198 -4.06 2.70 14.21
N GLY A 199 -3.15 2.94 15.17
CA GLY A 199 -1.71 2.79 14.96
C GLY A 199 -1.28 1.33 15.03
N PHE A 200 -0.22 0.98 14.29
CA PHE A 200 0.35 -0.37 14.29
C PHE A 200 1.60 -0.40 15.15
N GLY A 201 1.64 -1.34 16.09
CA GLY A 201 2.69 -1.52 17.08
C GLY A 201 3.79 -2.49 16.62
N ASP A 202 4.41 -3.12 17.62
CA ASP A 202 5.57 -3.98 17.45
C ASP A 202 5.24 -5.25 16.66
N VAL A 203 6.28 -5.80 16.02
CA VAL A 203 6.20 -7.12 15.36
C VAL A 203 6.30 -8.20 16.43
N VAL A 204 5.27 -9.04 16.51
CA VAL A 204 5.20 -10.15 17.48
C VAL A 204 5.68 -11.45 16.85
N HIS A 205 5.28 -11.67 15.59
CA HIS A 205 5.72 -12.81 14.78
C HIS A 205 6.11 -12.31 13.39
N GLU A 206 7.12 -12.94 12.79
CA GLU A 206 7.48 -12.71 11.40
C GLU A 206 8.04 -13.96 10.75
N GLY A 207 7.97 -13.99 9.42
CA GLY A 207 8.53 -15.07 8.62
C GLY A 207 8.45 -14.79 7.13
N GLY A 208 8.84 -15.76 6.31
CA GLY A 208 8.90 -15.62 4.86
C GLY A 208 10.34 -15.61 4.33
N ASP A 209 10.58 -14.86 3.26
CA ASP A 209 11.89 -14.83 2.61
C ASP A 209 12.91 -14.04 3.42
N ASP A 210 14.17 -14.48 3.35
CA ASP A 210 15.30 -13.72 3.87
C ASP A 210 15.51 -12.45 3.04
N LEU A 211 14.91 -11.36 3.53
CA LEU A 211 15.16 -10.01 3.06
C LEU A 211 16.33 -9.35 3.79
N ASP A 212 16.79 -9.92 4.91
CA ASP A 212 17.83 -9.32 5.74
C ASP A 212 19.20 -9.41 5.05
N ARG A 213 19.40 -10.38 4.15
CA ARG A 213 20.54 -10.45 3.24
C ARG A 213 20.75 -9.21 2.35
N TYR A 214 19.72 -8.38 2.16
CA TYR A 214 19.85 -7.14 1.39
C TYR A 214 20.23 -5.94 2.25
N ASN A 215 20.18 -6.07 3.58
CA ASN A 215 20.61 -5.00 4.49
C ASN A 215 22.09 -4.65 4.25
N ARG A 216 22.45 -3.37 4.42
CA ARG A 216 23.80 -2.83 4.18
C ARG A 216 24.26 -1.92 5.32
#